data_AF-A0A7Z7B756-F1
#
_entry.id   AF-A0A7Z7B756-F1
#
_cell.length_a   1.000
_cell.length_b   1.000
_cell.length_c   1.000
_cell.angle_alpha   90.00
_cell.angle_beta   90.00
_cell.angle_gamma   90.00
#
_symmetry.space_group_name_H-M   'P 1'
#
loop_
_entity.id
_entity.type
_entity.pdbx_description
1 polymer ?
#
loop_
_entity_poly.entity_id
_entity_poly.type
_entity_poly.pdbx_seq_one_letter_code
_entity_poly.pdbx_strand_id
1 'polypeptide(L)'
;MNKGLIAALWVAVCVSAAGCSTRGQVNPDVMQIATAPLTCDSKSQCDAWWQRARTWVTTHSSYEVATATDTLIQTAGPDGGKRDLSFEITKTPNNDGTSTIGFAAHCDSSLGCKPNPWEAGADFKQFVRGGAANVATPLPSGQAGGSSGQSVSSPTGEPVSQ
;
A
#
# COMPACT_ATOMS: atom_id res chain seq x y z
N MET A 1 58.31 -47.72 -22.14
CA MET A 1 58.47 -46.36 -22.70
C MET A 1 57.17 -45.61 -22.52
N ASN A 2 57.28 -44.44 -21.92
CA ASN A 2 56.26 -43.44 -21.61
C ASN A 2 55.91 -42.59 -22.85
N LYS A 3 54.62 -42.27 -23.01
CA LYS A 3 53.93 -41.24 -23.84
C LYS A 3 52.53 -41.80 -24.16
N GLY A 4 51.39 -41.21 -23.78
CA GLY A 4 51.09 -39.86 -23.29
C GLY A 4 50.23 -39.11 -24.31
N LEU A 5 49.13 -38.52 -23.83
CA LEU A 5 48.45 -37.35 -24.44
C LEU A 5 47.71 -37.49 -25.79
N ILE A 6 46.79 -38.45 -25.99
CA ILE A 6 45.52 -38.30 -26.77
C ILE A 6 44.58 -39.40 -26.22
N ALA A 7 43.35 -39.21 -25.70
CA ALA A 7 42.29 -38.27 -26.04
C ALA A 7 41.52 -37.79 -24.79
N ALA A 8 41.82 -36.56 -24.36
CA ALA A 8 40.82 -35.71 -23.71
C ALA A 8 40.03 -34.96 -24.81
N LEU A 9 38.86 -34.40 -24.48
CA LEU A 9 37.84 -33.84 -25.40
C LEU A 9 37.08 -34.99 -26.13
N TRP A 10 35.79 -35.27 -25.88
CA TRP A 10 34.69 -34.39 -25.52
C TRP A 10 33.72 -35.02 -24.48
N VAL A 11 33.77 -34.56 -23.23
CA VAL A 11 32.65 -34.70 -22.26
C VAL A 11 32.44 -33.35 -21.59
N ALA A 12 32.07 -32.35 -22.39
CA ALA A 12 31.88 -30.97 -21.94
C ALA A 12 31.01 -30.16 -22.91
N VAL A 13 29.70 -30.44 -22.92
CA VAL A 13 28.70 -29.39 -23.22
C VAL A 13 27.74 -29.33 -22.05
N CYS A 14 27.84 -28.20 -21.35
CA CYS A 14 27.24 -27.93 -20.07
C CYS A 14 25.75 -28.25 -19.99
N VAL A 15 25.37 -28.80 -18.84
CA VAL A 15 24.04 -28.65 -18.24
C VAL A 15 23.55 -27.22 -18.51
N SER A 16 22.48 -27.09 -19.28
CA SER A 16 21.74 -25.84 -19.42
C SER A 16 21.15 -25.51 -18.06
N ALA A 17 21.84 -24.65 -17.31
CA ALA A 17 21.31 -24.09 -16.10
C ALA A 17 19.99 -23.40 -16.42
N ALA A 18 18.88 -24.00 -16.01
CA ALA A 18 17.57 -23.38 -15.98
C ALA A 18 17.56 -22.31 -14.88
N GLY A 19 18.37 -21.27 -15.08
CA GLY A 19 18.33 -20.04 -14.33
C GLY A 19 17.03 -19.33 -14.66
N CYS A 20 15.95 -19.74 -13.97
CA CYS A 20 14.78 -18.92 -13.75
C CYS A 20 15.24 -17.66 -13.01
N SER A 21 15.80 -16.72 -13.78
CA SER A 21 16.22 -15.42 -13.30
C SER A 21 14.99 -14.75 -12.72
N THR A 22 15.04 -14.39 -11.44
CA THR A 22 13.92 -13.84 -10.68
C THR A 22 13.61 -12.39 -11.06
N ARG A 23 13.40 -12.14 -12.36
CA ARG A 23 12.85 -10.90 -12.89
C ARG A 23 11.44 -10.72 -12.33
N GLY A 24 11.27 -9.78 -11.41
CA GLY A 24 10.00 -9.51 -10.75
C GLY A 24 9.81 -10.24 -9.43
N GLN A 25 10.88 -10.56 -8.68
CA GLN A 25 10.75 -10.99 -7.30
C GLN A 25 10.20 -9.85 -6.44
N VAL A 26 8.88 -9.86 -6.20
CA VAL A 26 8.20 -8.99 -5.25
C VAL A 26 8.56 -9.44 -3.84
N ASN A 27 8.69 -8.51 -2.90
CA ASN A 27 8.88 -8.86 -1.49
C ASN A 27 7.69 -9.75 -1.01
N PRO A 28 7.94 -10.91 -0.37
CA PRO A 28 6.87 -11.80 0.08
C PRO A 28 5.84 -11.11 1.00
N ASP A 29 6.25 -10.16 1.84
CA ASP A 29 5.34 -9.39 2.71
C ASP A 29 4.38 -8.53 1.87
N VAL A 30 4.92 -7.88 0.83
CA VAL A 30 4.13 -7.08 -0.12
C VAL A 30 3.15 -7.98 -0.87
N MET A 31 3.59 -9.16 -1.32
CA MET A 31 2.68 -10.15 -1.94
C MET A 31 1.57 -10.59 -0.98
N GLN A 32 1.89 -10.88 0.28
CA GLN A 32 0.90 -11.31 1.28
C GLN A 32 -0.17 -10.22 1.51
N ILE A 33 0.24 -8.96 1.67
CA ILE A 33 -0.71 -7.84 1.84
C ILE A 33 -1.51 -7.63 0.56
N ALA A 34 -0.86 -7.60 -0.60
CA ALA A 34 -1.49 -7.35 -1.90
C ALA A 34 -2.37 -8.52 -2.39
N THR A 35 -2.25 -9.73 -1.83
CA THR A 35 -3.19 -10.85 -2.08
C THR A 35 -4.29 -10.96 -1.02
N ALA A 36 -4.06 -10.55 0.23
CA ALA A 36 -5.07 -10.63 1.29
C ALA A 36 -6.35 -9.82 0.97
N PRO A 37 -7.57 -10.39 1.13
CA PRO A 37 -8.81 -9.70 0.80
C PRO A 37 -9.02 -8.44 1.65
N LEU A 38 -9.68 -7.43 1.06
CA LEU A 38 -10.07 -6.20 1.73
C LEU A 38 -11.60 -6.20 1.91
N THR A 39 -12.06 -7.06 2.81
CA THR A 39 -13.48 -7.24 3.13
C THR A 39 -13.86 -6.41 4.36
N CYS A 40 -15.01 -5.74 4.29
CA CYS A 40 -15.58 -4.92 5.36
C CYS A 40 -16.92 -5.51 5.84
N ASP A 41 -17.12 -5.51 7.15
CA ASP A 41 -18.12 -6.31 7.85
C ASP A 41 -19.44 -5.56 8.14
N SER A 42 -19.46 -4.24 7.96
CA SER A 42 -20.63 -3.40 8.24
C SER A 42 -20.73 -2.24 7.27
N LYS A 43 -21.96 -1.76 7.01
CA LYS A 43 -22.20 -0.65 6.08
C LYS A 43 -21.36 0.59 6.39
N SER A 44 -21.26 0.99 7.66
CA SER A 44 -20.48 2.16 8.07
C SER A 44 -18.98 1.98 7.82
N GLN A 45 -18.42 0.79 8.07
CA GLN A 45 -17.03 0.48 7.76
C GLN A 45 -16.79 0.43 6.25
N CYS A 46 -17.69 -0.18 5.48
CA CYS A 46 -17.61 -0.25 4.03
C CYS A 46 -17.71 1.13 3.36
N ASP A 47 -18.61 1.99 3.82
CA ASP A 47 -18.72 3.36 3.32
C ASP A 47 -17.46 4.17 3.66
N ALA A 48 -16.92 4.04 4.89
CA ALA A 48 -15.67 4.70 5.28
C ALA A 48 -14.46 4.19 4.48
N TRP A 49 -14.36 2.88 4.24
CA TRP A 49 -13.29 2.28 3.44
C TRP A 49 -13.40 2.67 1.95
N TRP A 50 -14.61 2.79 1.41
CA TRP A 50 -14.84 3.27 0.05
C TRP A 50 -14.42 4.73 -0.14
N GLN A 51 -14.70 5.59 0.85
CA GLN A 51 -14.21 6.97 0.84
C GLN A 51 -12.68 7.03 0.91
N ARG A 52 -12.04 6.23 1.78
CA ARG A 52 -10.56 6.13 1.84
C ARG A 52 -9.97 5.63 0.53
N ALA A 53 -10.60 4.66 -0.13
CA ALA A 53 -10.17 4.15 -1.42
C ALA A 53 -10.20 5.25 -2.50
N ARG A 54 -11.27 6.05 -2.53
CA ARG A 54 -11.39 7.23 -3.41
C ARG A 54 -10.27 8.25 -3.13
N THR A 55 -10.05 8.61 -1.87
CA THR A 55 -8.96 9.53 -1.47
C THR A 55 -7.59 9.01 -1.90
N TRP A 56 -7.32 7.72 -1.70
CA TRP A 56 -6.05 7.10 -2.08
C TRP A 56 -5.80 7.21 -3.59
N VAL A 57 -6.78 6.82 -4.43
CA VAL A 57 -6.66 6.94 -5.89
C VAL A 57 -6.42 8.39 -6.32
N THR A 58 -7.16 9.36 -5.77
CA THR A 58 -6.98 10.78 -6.11
C THR A 58 -5.65 11.38 -5.65
N THR A 59 -4.91 10.72 -4.76
CA THR A 59 -3.62 11.20 -4.23
C THR A 59 -2.41 10.43 -4.76
N HIS A 60 -2.60 9.21 -5.28
CA HIS A 60 -1.53 8.33 -5.76
C HIS A 60 -1.53 8.16 -7.29
N SER A 61 -2.54 8.65 -8.00
CA SER A 61 -2.59 8.57 -9.47
C SER A 61 -1.99 9.79 -10.17
N SER A 62 -1.17 9.52 -11.18
CA SER A 62 -0.77 10.50 -12.20
C SER A 62 -1.91 10.80 -13.21
N TYR A 63 -3.02 10.06 -13.17
CA TYR A 63 -4.15 10.16 -14.07
C TYR A 63 -5.41 10.65 -13.34
N GLU A 64 -6.24 11.44 -14.02
CA GLU A 64 -7.53 11.88 -13.47
C GLU A 64 -8.49 10.69 -13.28
N VAL A 65 -9.40 10.82 -12.31
CA VAL A 65 -10.47 9.84 -12.08
C VAL A 65 -11.57 10.05 -13.12
N ALA A 66 -11.71 9.09 -14.03
CA ALA A 66 -12.71 9.10 -15.10
C ALA A 66 -14.09 8.62 -14.64
N THR A 67 -14.13 7.66 -13.71
CA THR A 67 -15.39 7.10 -13.15
C THR A 67 -15.30 7.01 -11.64
N ALA A 68 -16.35 7.41 -10.92
CA ALA A 68 -16.39 7.39 -9.46
C ALA A 68 -17.81 7.18 -8.90
N THR A 69 -18.31 5.94 -8.97
CA THR A 69 -19.64 5.53 -8.48
C THR A 69 -19.58 4.98 -7.05
N ASP A 70 -20.68 4.38 -6.57
CA ASP A 70 -20.73 3.62 -5.33
C ASP A 70 -20.01 2.26 -5.40
N THR A 71 -19.71 1.75 -6.60
CA THR A 71 -19.16 0.40 -6.83
C THR A 71 -17.90 0.36 -7.69
N LEU A 72 -17.55 1.45 -8.38
CA LEU A 72 -16.39 1.56 -9.26
C LEU A 72 -15.68 2.91 -9.09
N ILE A 73 -14.36 2.89 -8.94
CA ILE A 73 -13.47 4.05 -9.12
C ILE A 73 -12.45 3.65 -10.20
N GLN A 74 -12.34 4.45 -11.26
CA GLN A 74 -11.46 4.16 -12.39
C GLN A 74 -10.77 5.43 -12.88
N THR A 75 -9.47 5.35 -13.18
CA THR A 75 -8.69 6.44 -13.77
C THR A 75 -8.73 6.43 -15.30
N ALA A 76 -8.47 7.57 -15.95
CA ALA A 76 -8.54 7.69 -17.41
C ALA A 76 -7.44 6.92 -18.19
N GLY A 77 -6.24 6.77 -17.61
CA GLY A 77 -5.09 6.15 -18.28
C GLY A 77 -5.07 4.61 -18.21
N PRO A 78 -4.01 3.96 -18.71
CA PRO A 78 -2.72 4.52 -19.14
C PRO A 78 -2.51 4.44 -20.66
N ASP A 79 -2.01 5.54 -21.24
CA ASP A 79 -1.70 5.62 -22.68
C ASP A 79 -0.22 5.94 -22.95
N GLY A 80 0.29 5.44 -24.08
CA GLY A 80 1.46 5.98 -24.76
C GLY A 80 2.79 5.58 -24.14
N GLY A 81 2.98 4.30 -23.80
CA GLY A 81 4.26 3.78 -23.32
C GLY A 81 4.54 4.01 -21.83
N LYS A 82 3.60 4.64 -21.10
CA LYS A 82 3.82 5.17 -19.75
C LYS A 82 3.88 4.09 -18.67
N ARG A 83 4.72 4.35 -17.68
CA ARG A 83 5.03 3.44 -16.55
C ARG A 83 4.19 3.74 -15.30
N ASP A 84 3.60 4.92 -15.24
CA ASP A 84 2.64 5.33 -14.22
C ASP A 84 1.48 4.34 -14.14
N LEU A 85 0.96 4.15 -12.93
CA LEU A 85 -0.18 3.27 -12.70
C LEU A 85 -1.50 4.01 -12.93
N SER A 86 -2.32 3.41 -13.79
CA SER A 86 -3.77 3.54 -13.74
C SER A 86 -4.34 2.63 -12.65
N PHE A 87 -5.54 2.95 -12.17
CA PHE A 87 -6.22 2.21 -11.12
C PHE A 87 -7.66 1.90 -11.49
N GLU A 88 -8.09 0.70 -11.13
CA GLU A 88 -9.49 0.28 -11.09
C GLU A 88 -9.78 -0.34 -9.72
N ILE A 89 -10.68 0.28 -8.98
CA ILE A 89 -11.11 -0.16 -7.65
C ILE A 89 -12.59 -0.52 -7.72
N THR A 90 -12.96 -1.69 -7.22
CA THR A 90 -14.34 -2.18 -7.20
C THR A 90 -14.84 -2.35 -5.77
N LYS A 91 -16.15 -2.23 -5.54
CA LYS A 91 -16.81 -2.63 -4.29
C LYS A 91 -17.94 -3.61 -4.62
N THR A 92 -17.70 -4.87 -4.31
CA THR A 92 -18.62 -5.98 -4.57
C THR A 92 -19.34 -6.36 -3.28
N PRO A 93 -20.67 -6.29 -3.21
CA PRO A 93 -21.42 -6.78 -2.06
C PRO A 93 -21.36 -8.31 -2.00
N ASN A 94 -21.23 -8.86 -0.78
CA ASN A 94 -21.22 -10.29 -0.52
C ASN A 94 -22.61 -10.74 0.02
N ASN A 95 -22.94 -12.02 -0.11
CA ASN A 95 -24.27 -12.56 0.26
C ASN A 95 -24.55 -12.56 1.78
N ASP A 96 -23.53 -12.33 2.61
CA ASP A 96 -23.58 -12.26 4.07
C ASP A 96 -23.77 -10.83 4.61
N GLY A 97 -23.90 -9.83 3.74
CA GLY A 97 -24.02 -8.41 4.10
C GLY A 97 -22.68 -7.68 4.23
N THR A 98 -21.56 -8.38 4.09
CA THR A 98 -20.22 -7.77 3.98
C THR A 98 -20.00 -7.20 2.57
N SER A 99 -18.88 -6.51 2.33
CA SER A 99 -18.46 -6.16 0.96
C SER A 99 -16.96 -6.30 0.78
N THR A 100 -16.55 -6.71 -0.42
CA THR A 100 -15.14 -6.87 -0.79
C THR A 100 -14.71 -5.69 -1.67
N ILE A 101 -13.63 -5.02 -1.28
CA ILE A 101 -13.01 -3.96 -2.09
C ILE A 101 -11.87 -4.56 -2.92
N GLY A 102 -12.04 -4.56 -4.24
CA GLY A 102 -11.02 -4.99 -5.20
C GLY A 102 -10.02 -3.87 -5.52
N PHE A 103 -8.78 -4.24 -5.83
CA PHE A 103 -7.74 -3.33 -6.32
C PHE A 103 -7.10 -3.93 -7.56
N ALA A 104 -7.11 -3.20 -8.66
CA ALA A 104 -6.32 -3.48 -9.85
C ALA A 104 -5.51 -2.24 -10.24
N ALA A 105 -4.27 -2.47 -10.69
CA ALA A 105 -3.40 -1.41 -11.20
C ALA A 105 -2.61 -1.92 -12.40
N HIS A 106 -2.53 -1.10 -13.45
CA HIS A 106 -1.80 -1.43 -14.68
C HIS A 106 -1.13 -0.19 -15.29
N CYS A 107 -0.18 -0.43 -16.19
CA CYS A 107 0.52 0.59 -16.96
C CYS A 107 0.70 0.12 -18.41
N ASP A 108 0.93 1.05 -19.33
CA ASP A 108 1.15 0.77 -20.76
C ASP A 108 2.65 0.72 -21.08
N SER A 109 3.44 -0.11 -20.39
CA SER A 109 4.89 -0.15 -20.63
C SER A 109 5.51 -1.54 -20.60
N SER A 110 6.17 -1.91 -21.70
CA SER A 110 6.96 -3.15 -21.83
C SER A 110 8.19 -3.21 -20.91
N LEU A 111 8.60 -2.08 -20.33
CA LEU A 111 9.65 -2.00 -19.30
C LEU A 111 9.11 -2.23 -17.87
N GLY A 112 7.81 -2.48 -17.72
CA GLY A 112 7.12 -2.67 -16.44
C GLY A 112 6.86 -1.35 -15.70
N CYS A 113 5.84 -1.37 -14.84
CA CYS A 113 5.32 -0.18 -14.16
C CYS A 113 6.25 0.36 -13.07
N LYS A 114 6.09 1.64 -12.72
CA LYS A 114 6.69 2.27 -11.54
C LYS A 114 5.67 3.20 -10.86
N PRO A 115 5.33 2.99 -9.56
CA PRO A 115 5.69 1.82 -8.74
C PRO A 115 5.13 0.51 -9.33
N ASN A 116 5.53 -0.65 -8.80
CA ASN A 116 4.98 -1.90 -9.31
C ASN A 116 3.56 -2.15 -8.73
N PRO A 117 2.66 -2.88 -9.44
CA PRO A 117 1.26 -3.05 -9.00
C PRO A 117 1.09 -3.67 -7.62
N TRP A 118 2.04 -4.51 -7.17
CA TRP A 118 1.97 -5.18 -5.87
C TRP A 118 2.31 -4.22 -4.72
N GLU A 119 3.31 -3.35 -4.90
CA GLU A 119 3.62 -2.28 -3.93
C GLU A 119 2.42 -1.35 -3.76
N ALA A 120 1.84 -0.88 -4.86
CA ALA A 120 0.67 -0.03 -4.86
C ALA A 120 -0.56 -0.72 -4.21
N GLY A 121 -0.79 -2.00 -4.50
CA GLY A 121 -1.88 -2.77 -3.90
C GLY A 121 -1.69 -3.08 -2.42
N ALA A 122 -0.45 -3.19 -1.94
CA ALA A 122 -0.16 -3.33 -0.51
C ALA A 122 -0.42 -2.01 0.23
N ASP A 123 0.10 -0.90 -0.29
CA ASP A 123 -0.07 0.44 0.27
C ASP A 123 -1.56 0.86 0.31
N PHE A 124 -2.29 0.70 -0.79
CA PHE A 124 -3.74 0.93 -0.86
C PHE A 124 -4.49 0.21 0.26
N LYS A 125 -4.21 -1.09 0.46
CA LYS A 125 -4.88 -1.89 1.49
C LYS A 125 -4.50 -1.48 2.92
N GLN A 126 -3.26 -1.02 3.13
CA GLN A 126 -2.85 -0.46 4.43
C GLN A 126 -3.56 0.87 4.69
N PHE A 127 -3.59 1.78 3.70
CA PHE A 127 -4.27 3.07 3.80
C PHE A 127 -5.78 2.93 4.06
N VAL A 128 -6.46 2.04 3.32
CA VAL A 128 -7.91 1.85 3.48
C VAL A 128 -8.26 1.25 4.85
N ARG A 129 -7.50 0.26 5.34
CA ARG A 129 -7.72 -0.31 6.69
C ARG A 129 -7.39 0.70 7.79
N GLY A 130 -6.20 1.29 7.76
CA GLY A 130 -5.69 2.18 8.80
C GLY A 130 -6.37 3.56 8.85
N GLY A 131 -6.61 4.17 7.69
CA GLY A 131 -7.27 5.47 7.55
C GLY A 131 -6.47 6.64 8.11
N ALA A 132 -5.59 7.22 7.27
CA ALA A 132 -4.90 8.49 7.54
C ALA A 132 -4.14 8.62 8.89
N ALA A 133 -3.84 7.52 9.58
CA ALA A 133 -3.00 7.51 10.79
C ALA A 133 -1.54 7.97 10.55
N ASN A 134 -1.15 8.21 9.30
CA ASN A 134 0.17 8.72 8.89
C ASN A 134 0.09 9.92 7.93
N VAL A 135 -0.95 10.76 8.01
CA VAL A 135 -0.75 12.17 7.65
C VAL A 135 0.02 12.78 8.82
N ALA A 136 1.35 12.76 8.72
CA ALA A 136 2.22 13.35 9.71
C ALA A 136 1.93 14.86 9.79
N THR A 137 1.11 15.26 10.76
CA THR A 137 1.00 16.66 11.17
C THR A 137 2.41 17.14 11.51
N PRO A 138 2.93 18.21 10.88
CA PRO A 138 4.21 18.78 11.29
C PRO A 138 4.11 19.18 12.76
N LEU A 139 4.81 18.45 13.63
CA LEU A 139 4.86 18.75 15.06
C LEU A 139 5.42 20.18 15.20
N PRO A 140 4.75 21.09 15.93
CA PRO A 140 5.34 22.39 16.24
C PRO A 140 6.59 22.18 17.09
N SER A 141 7.77 22.32 16.48
CA SER A 141 9.05 22.29 17.17
C SER A 141 9.16 23.50 18.10
N GLY A 142 8.70 23.33 19.35
CA GLY A 142 8.53 24.41 20.32
C GLY A 142 8.76 23.97 21.76
N GLN A 143 9.76 23.12 21.98
CA GLN A 143 10.11 22.63 23.32
C GLN A 143 11.19 23.51 23.97
N ALA A 144 10.75 24.43 24.82
CA ALA A 144 11.52 25.02 25.92
C ALA A 144 10.53 25.21 27.08
N GLY A 145 10.71 24.66 28.28
CA GLY A 145 11.96 24.31 28.95
C GLY A 145 12.04 25.18 30.21
N GLY A 146 11.42 24.74 31.30
CA GLY A 146 11.26 25.58 32.50
C GLY A 146 10.59 24.84 33.67
N SER A 147 11.36 24.06 34.41
CA SER A 147 10.93 23.47 35.68
C SER A 147 10.97 24.50 36.81
N SER A 148 9.82 24.81 37.40
CA SER A 148 9.71 25.44 38.73
C SER A 148 8.44 24.95 39.43
N GLY A 149 8.56 24.02 40.37
CA GLY A 149 7.48 23.67 41.31
C GLY A 149 7.62 24.41 42.65
N GLN A 150 6.53 24.44 43.44
CA GLN A 150 6.25 25.19 44.71
C GLN A 150 5.43 26.47 44.45
N SER A 151 4.26 26.75 45.04
CA SER A 151 3.42 26.13 46.09
C SER A 151 1.93 26.47 45.81
N VAL A 152 0.88 26.15 46.57
CA VAL A 152 0.70 25.64 47.96
C VAL A 152 -0.51 24.67 48.02
N SER A 153 -0.84 24.14 49.20
CA SER A 153 -2.00 23.26 49.47
C SER A 153 -3.30 24.01 49.86
N SER A 154 -4.43 23.29 49.81
CA SER A 154 -5.84 23.58 50.20
C SER A 154 -6.05 23.86 51.72
N PRO A 155 -7.26 23.86 52.37
CA PRO A 155 -8.68 23.71 51.91
C PRO A 155 -9.78 24.58 52.62
N THR A 156 -11.06 24.40 52.21
CA THR A 156 -12.37 24.39 52.94
C THR A 156 -12.73 25.32 54.16
N GLY A 157 -13.95 25.91 54.11
CA GLY A 157 -14.78 26.40 55.26
C GLY A 157 -14.54 27.87 55.67
N GLU A 158 -15.46 28.70 56.21
CA GLU A 158 -16.90 28.70 56.57
C GLU A 158 -17.42 30.17 56.58
N PRO A 159 -18.73 30.48 56.71
CA PRO A 159 -19.25 31.87 56.70
C PRO A 159 -19.70 32.42 58.07
N VAL A 160 -19.16 33.57 58.53
CA VAL A 160 -19.74 34.41 59.62
C VAL A 160 -19.37 35.90 59.47
N SER A 161 -20.38 36.79 59.52
CA SER A 161 -20.43 38.10 60.21
C SER A 161 -21.83 38.68 59.97
N GLN A 162 -22.67 38.80 61.01
CA GLN A 162 -22.84 39.98 61.89
C GLN A 162 -23.48 41.17 61.17
#